data_AF-A0AAN8LGP5-F1
#
_entry.id   AF-A0AAN8LGP5-F1
#
_cell.length_a   1.000
_cell.length_b   1.000
_cell.length_c   1.000
_cell.angle_alpha   90.00
_cell.angle_beta   90.00
_cell.angle_gamma   90.00
#
_symmetry.space_group_name_H-M   'P 1'
#
loop_
_entity.id
_entity.type
_entity.pdbx_description
1 polymer ?
#
loop_
_entity_poly.entity_id
_entity_poly.type
_entity_poly.pdbx_seq_one_letter_code
_entity_poly.pdbx_strand_id
1 'polypeptide(L)'
;MLFWLACEDYKKIKSLPEMISSANRIYSEFVECEAPRQINIDCGTRENITKNISQPSLTSFDAAQKLIYSLMARDCYPRFLKSDIYQDLLRRADAR
;
A
#
# COMPACT_ATOMS: atom_id res chain seq x y z
N MET A 1 -3.40 -2.52 3.59
CA MET A 1 -3.20 -3.59 2.58
C MET A 1 -3.59 -3.18 1.17
N LEU A 2 -4.71 -2.48 0.94
CA LEU A 2 -5.16 -2.11 -0.43
C LEU A 2 -4.10 -1.37 -1.26
N PHE A 3 -3.42 -0.37 -0.67
CA PHE A 3 -2.31 0.32 -1.33
C PHE A 3 -1.20 -0.63 -1.77
N TRP A 4 -0.79 -1.56 -0.88
CA TRP A 4 0.27 -2.52 -1.18
C TRP A 4 -0.09 -3.43 -2.36
N LEU A 5 -1.35 -3.89 -2.42
CA LEU A 5 -1.86 -4.69 -3.55
C LEU A 5 -1.90 -3.88 -4.84
N ALA A 6 -2.35 -2.62 -4.77
CA ALA A 6 -2.36 -1.72 -5.93
C ALA A 6 -0.95 -1.50 -6.49
N CYS A 7 0.07 -1.41 -5.63
CA CYS A 7 1.47 -1.34 -6.06
C CYS A 7 1.94 -2.64 -6.73
N GLU A 8 1.56 -3.81 -6.22
CA GLU A 8 1.91 -5.10 -6.85
C GLU A 8 1.26 -5.27 -8.23
N ASP A 9 0.02 -4.83 -8.39
CA ASP A 9 -0.65 -4.85 -9.69
C ASP A 9 -0.04 -3.83 -10.65
N TYR A 10 0.32 -2.65 -10.15
CA TYR A 10 1.01 -1.61 -10.93
C TYR A 10 2.32 -2.12 -11.55
N LYS A 11 3.11 -2.91 -10.81
CA LYS A 11 4.37 -3.50 -11.30
C LYS A 11 4.20 -4.46 -12.48
N LYS A 12 2.99 -4.98 -12.72
CA LYS A 12 2.69 -5.91 -13.81
C LYS A 12 2.33 -5.19 -15.11
N ILE A 13 2.11 -3.88 -15.06
CA ILE A 13 1.71 -3.08 -16.22
C ILE A 13 2.85 -3.01 -17.23
N LYS A 14 2.51 -3.25 -18.50
CA LYS A 14 3.50 -3.25 -19.60
C LYS A 14 3.40 -2.02 -20.49
N SER A 15 2.23 -1.38 -20.54
CA SER A 15 1.99 -0.23 -21.42
C SER A 15 2.15 1.08 -20.66
N LEU A 16 2.85 2.05 -21.27
CA LEU A 16 3.07 3.36 -20.68
C LEU A 16 1.76 4.13 -20.42
N PRO A 17 0.74 4.13 -21.31
CA PRO A 17 -0.52 4.83 -21.04
C PRO A 17 -1.28 4.27 -19.83
N GLU A 18 -1.33 2.94 -19.69
CA GLU A 18 -1.94 2.27 -18.55
C GLU A 18 -1.15 2.54 -17.27
N MET A 19 0.18 2.60 -17.36
CA MET A 19 1.03 2.92 -16.21
C MET A 19 0.75 4.33 -15.70
N ILE A 20 0.68 5.32 -16.60
CA ILE A 20 0.34 6.70 -16.23
C ILE A 20 -1.05 6.76 -15.58
N SER A 21 -2.05 6.13 -16.20
CA SER A 21 -3.42 6.10 -15.67
C SER A 21 -3.48 5.44 -14.27
N SER A 22 -2.82 4.30 -14.10
CA SER A 22 -2.78 3.56 -12.85
C SER A 22 -2.00 4.32 -11.76
N ALA A 23 -0.89 4.98 -12.12
CA ALA A 23 -0.14 5.82 -11.18
C ALA A 23 -1.00 6.96 -10.62
N ASN A 24 -1.73 7.66 -11.49
CA ASN A 24 -2.63 8.74 -11.09
C ASN A 24 -3.80 8.23 -10.21
N ARG A 25 -4.34 7.05 -10.54
CA ARG A 25 -5.38 6.42 -9.72
C ARG A 25 -4.87 6.06 -8.33
N ILE A 26 -3.70 5.43 -8.24
CA ILE A 26 -3.08 5.10 -6.95
C ILE A 26 -2.78 6.36 -6.14
N TYR A 27 -2.31 7.42 -6.80
CA TYR A 27 -2.02 8.68 -6.13
C TYR A 27 -3.27 9.33 -5.53
N SER A 28 -4.32 9.51 -6.33
CA SER A 28 -5.58 10.13 -5.88
C SER A 28 -6.31 9.29 -4.82
N GLU A 29 -6.22 7.96 -4.88
CA GLU A 29 -6.92 7.09 -3.92
C GLU A 29 -6.18 6.99 -2.57
N PHE A 30 -4.85 7.03 -2.56
CA PHE A 30 -4.05 6.68 -1.39
C PHE A 30 -3.05 7.75 -0.93
N VAL A 31 -2.57 8.65 -1.79
CA VAL A 31 -1.39 9.50 -1.51
C VAL A 31 -1.74 10.98 -1.38
N GLU A 32 -2.66 11.46 -2.21
CA GLU A 32 -3.10 12.86 -2.23
C GLU A 32 -3.58 13.32 -0.84
N CYS A 33 -3.45 14.62 -0.57
CA CYS A 33 -4.05 15.21 0.63
C CYS A 33 -5.57 15.01 0.56
N GLU A 34 -6.18 14.57 1.66
CA GLU A 34 -7.61 14.24 1.72
C GLU A 34 -8.06 13.08 0.80
N ALA A 35 -7.13 12.24 0.35
CA ALA A 35 -7.47 11.04 -0.40
C ALA A 35 -8.44 10.14 0.40
N PRO A 36 -9.46 9.53 -0.23
CA PRO A 36 -10.50 8.76 0.46
C PRO A 36 -9.95 7.56 1.25
N ARG A 37 -8.79 7.04 0.85
CA ARG A 37 -8.07 5.96 1.55
C ARG A 37 -6.64 6.37 1.86
N GLN A 38 -6.44 7.63 2.24
CA GLN A 38 -5.12 8.19 2.52
C GLN A 38 -4.29 7.28 3.43
N ILE A 39 -3.07 6.96 2.99
CA ILE A 39 -2.12 6.19 3.77
C ILE A 39 -1.37 7.08 4.76
N ASN A 40 -1.07 6.54 5.94
CA ASN A 40 -0.35 7.26 6.99
C ASN A 40 1.16 7.37 6.66
N ILE A 41 1.53 8.45 5.97
CA ILE A 41 2.91 8.78 5.55
C ILE A 41 3.24 10.24 5.84
N ASP A 42 4.52 10.55 6.05
CA ASP A 42 4.99 11.92 6.24
C ASP A 42 4.99 12.75 4.94
N CYS A 43 5.14 14.07 5.08
CA CYS A 43 5.14 15.01 3.96
C CYS A 43 6.26 14.74 2.95
N GLY A 44 7.46 14.40 3.42
CA GLY A 44 8.60 14.13 2.55
C GLY A 44 8.39 12.90 1.68
N THR A 45 7.81 11.84 2.24
CA THR A 45 7.42 10.64 1.51
C THR A 45 6.36 10.97 0.45
N ARG A 46 5.36 11.78 0.79
CA ARG A 46 4.31 12.21 -0.14
C ARG A 46 4.89 13.02 -1.31
N GLU A 47 5.77 13.97 -1.03
CA GLU A 47 6.45 14.76 -2.06
C GLU A 47 7.30 13.88 -2.99
N ASN A 48 8.01 12.89 -2.43
CA ASN A 48 8.81 11.96 -3.23
C ASN A 48 7.93 11.16 -4.20
N ILE A 49 6.79 10.62 -3.72
CA ILE A 49 5.83 9.94 -4.59
C ILE A 49 5.30 10.89 -5.67
N THR A 50 4.96 12.12 -5.29
CA THR A 50 4.45 13.15 -6.22
C THR A 50 5.44 13.41 -7.35
N LYS A 51 6.75 13.48 -7.05
CA LYS A 51 7.79 13.61 -8.07
C LYS A 51 7.89 12.36 -8.96
N ASN A 52 7.81 11.18 -8.37
CA ASN A 52 7.94 9.90 -9.08
C ASN A 52 6.78 9.59 -10.03
N ILE A 53 5.58 10.13 -9.78
CA ILE A 53 4.44 9.93 -10.67
C ILE A 53 4.41 10.90 -11.85
N SER A 54 5.18 12.00 -11.80
CA SER A 54 5.34 12.92 -12.95
C SER A 54 6.02 12.24 -14.14
N GLN A 55 6.91 11.28 -13.87
CA GLN A 55 7.46 10.35 -14.86
C GLN A 55 7.38 8.94 -14.29
N PRO A 56 6.21 8.28 -14.44
CA PRO A 56 5.98 7.00 -13.80
C PRO A 56 6.86 5.92 -14.41
N SER A 57 7.42 5.10 -13.52
CA SER A 57 8.16 3.88 -13.83
C SER A 57 7.62 2.75 -12.95
N LEU A 58 8.02 1.49 -13.22
CA LEU A 58 7.58 0.34 -12.42
C LEU A 58 7.99 0.42 -10.94
N THR A 59 9.00 1.24 -10.62
CA THR A 59 9.52 1.42 -9.26
C THR A 59 9.03 2.69 -8.57
N SER A 60 8.13 3.48 -9.21
CA SER A 60 7.65 4.77 -8.68
C SER A 60 7.06 4.68 -7.27
N PHE A 61 6.52 3.53 -6.88
CA PHE A 61 5.92 3.29 -5.57
C PHE A 61 6.75 2.41 -4.63
N ASP A 62 7.93 1.92 -5.02
CA ASP A 62 8.68 0.91 -4.24
C ASP A 62 9.04 1.38 -2.83
N ALA A 63 9.49 2.62 -2.69
CA ALA A 63 9.84 3.20 -1.40
C ALA A 63 8.61 3.31 -0.48
N ALA A 64 7.49 3.80 -1.03
CA ALA A 64 6.23 3.93 -0.31
C ALA A 64 5.67 2.56 0.08
N GLN A 65 5.74 1.58 -0.82
CA GLN A 65 5.25 0.23 -0.58
C GLN A 65 6.04 -0.46 0.53
N LYS A 66 7.37 -0.32 0.54
CA LYS A 66 8.24 -0.81 1.63
C LYS A 66 7.89 -0.16 2.97
N LEU A 67 7.71 1.16 2.99
CA LEU A 67 7.32 1.89 4.20
C LEU A 67 5.98 1.39 4.75
N ILE A 68 4.96 1.26 3.91
CA ILE A 68 3.64 0.78 4.32
C ILE A 68 3.70 -0.66 4.82
N TYR A 69 4.51 -1.52 4.18
CA TYR A 69 4.75 -2.87 4.67
C TYR A 69 5.36 -2.87 6.07
N SER A 70 6.40 -2.08 6.30
CA SER A 70 7.02 -1.94 7.62
C SER A 70 6.06 -1.39 8.68
N LEU A 71 5.20 -0.43 8.33
CA LEU A 71 4.16 0.09 9.22
C LEU A 71 3.14 -0.98 9.58
N MET A 72 2.66 -1.76 8.60
CA MET A 72 1.75 -2.88 8.85
C MET A 72 2.40 -3.93 9.75
N ALA A 73 3.67 -4.28 9.50
CA ALA A 73 4.40 -5.28 10.29
C ALA A 73 4.64 -4.82 11.74
N ARG A 74 4.88 -3.53 11.97
CA ARG A 74 5.16 -2.99 13.30
C ARG A 74 3.90 -2.76 14.13
N ASP A 75 2.80 -2.34 13.51
CA ASP A 75 1.63 -1.84 14.22
C ASP A 75 0.39 -2.72 14.04
N CYS A 76 -0.03 -2.95 12.79
CA CYS A 76 -1.26 -3.71 12.51
C CYS A 76 -1.09 -5.21 12.79
N TYR A 77 0.05 -5.78 12.41
CA TYR A 77 0.29 -7.22 12.47
C TYR A 77 0.34 -7.76 13.91
N PRO A 78 1.08 -7.17 14.86
CA PRO A 78 1.10 -7.65 16.24
C PRO A 78 -0.27 -7.51 16.91
N ARG A 79 -1.04 -6.47 16.57
CA ARG A 79 -2.42 -6.30 17.04
C ARG A 79 -3.36 -7.35 16.45
N PHE A 80 -3.23 -7.66 15.17
CA PHE A 80 -3.99 -8.72 14.51
C PHE A 80 -3.74 -10.08 15.15
N LEU A 81 -2.48 -10.44 15.43
CA LEU A 81 -2.14 -11.71 16.10
C LEU A 81 -2.78 -11.83 17.49
N LYS A 82 -3.04 -10.72 18.18
CA LYS A 82 -3.70 -10.69 19.49
C LYS A 82 -5.22 -10.55 19.40
N SER A 83 -5.77 -10.28 18.21
CA SER A 83 -7.20 -10.04 18.03
C SER A 83 -8.01 -11.32 18.17
N ASP A 84 -9.25 -11.20 18.65
CA ASP A 84 -10.17 -12.33 18.80
C ASP A 84 -10.40 -13.06 17.49
N ILE A 85 -10.38 -12.35 16.36
CA ILE A 85 -10.53 -12.93 15.02
C ILE A 85 -9.46 -13.98 14.76
N TYR A 86 -8.19 -13.65 15.00
CA TYR A 86 -7.08 -14.56 14.77
C TYR A 86 -7.04 -15.68 15.82
N GLN A 87 -7.31 -15.36 17.08
CA GLN A 87 -7.35 -16.34 18.17
C GLN A 87 -8.50 -17.35 18.01
N ASP A 88 -9.64 -16.94 17.46
CA ASP A 88 -10.74 -17.83 17.13
C ASP A 88 -10.41 -18.73 15.94
N LEU A 89 -9.71 -18.21 14.92
CA LEU A 89 -9.23 -18.99 13.79
C LEU A 89 -8.26 -20.09 14.24
N LEU A 90 -7.31 -19.77 15.12
CA LEU A 90 -6.38 -20.74 15.69
C LEU A 90 -7.11 -21.85 16.45
N ARG A 91 -8.03 -21.48 17.35
CA ARG A 91 -8.82 -22.47 18.10
C ARG A 91 -9.63 -23.41 17.20
N ARG A 92 -10.19 -22.91 16.10
CA ARG A 92 -10.89 -23.73 15.11
C ARG A 92 -9.96 -24.66 14.33
N ALA A 93 -8.74 -24.22 14.05
CA ALA A 93 -7.74 -25.02 13.34
C ALA A 93 -7.20 -26.16 14.23
N ASP A 94 -6.99 -25.90 15.52
CA ASP A 94 -6.50 -26.90 16.48
C ASP A 94 -7.56 -27.93 16.90
N ALA A 95 -8.85 -27.58 16.75
CA ALA A 95 -9.97 -28.47 17.05
C ALA A 95 -10.29 -29.49 15.92
N ARG A 96 -9.45 -29.57 14.89
CA ARG A 96 -9.63 -30.37 13.68
C ARG A 96 -8.53 -31.40 13.53
#